data_AF-A0A5H2XWP8-F1
#
_entry.id   AF-A0A5H2XWP8-F1
#
_cell.length_a   1.000
_cell.length_b   1.000
_cell.length_c   1.000
_cell.angle_alpha   90.00
_cell.angle_beta   90.00
_cell.angle_gamma   90.00
#
_symmetry.space_group_name_H-M   'P 1'
#
loop_
_entity.id
_entity.type
_entity.pdbx_description
1 polymer ?
#
loop_
_entity_poly.entity_id
_entity_poly.type
_entity_poly.pdbx_seq_one_letter_code
_entity_poly.pdbx_strand_id
1 'polypeptide(L)'
;GIISEEKVDCFNIPQYTASLEEVEAIVKANGYFSVEIMENLTQEKPPPKVIAFSVRSGIEGMIRKHFGDEIMDELFDSFGKKLEESSSVPKSKKSISLFVLLKSRATE
;
A
#
# COMPACT_ATOMS: atom_id res chain seq x y z
N GLY A 1 -14.53 0.36 22.54
CA GLY A 1 -14.86 1.05 21.27
C GLY A 1 -16.08 0.40 20.66
N ILE A 2 -16.46 0.81 19.44
CA ILE A 2 -17.60 0.24 18.69
C ILE A 2 -17.26 -1.18 18.17
N ILE A 3 -15.97 -1.47 17.96
CA ILE A 3 -15.43 -2.78 17.55
C ILE A 3 -14.58 -3.36 18.69
N SER A 4 -14.61 -4.70 18.82
CA SER A 4 -13.75 -5.42 19.77
C SER A 4 -12.30 -5.45 19.29
N GLU A 5 -11.37 -5.32 20.22
CA GLU A 5 -9.92 -5.38 19.93
C GLU A 5 -9.53 -6.69 19.24
N GLU A 6 -10.03 -7.83 19.74
CA GLU A 6 -9.82 -9.15 19.12
C GLU A 6 -10.21 -9.19 17.63
N LYS A 7 -11.29 -8.52 17.22
CA LYS A 7 -11.70 -8.46 15.81
C LYS A 7 -10.70 -7.66 14.97
N VAL A 8 -10.08 -6.64 15.55
CA VAL A 8 -9.04 -5.85 14.90
C VAL A 8 -7.75 -6.67 14.79
N ASP A 9 -7.35 -7.36 15.87
CA ASP A 9 -6.14 -8.17 15.92
C ASP A 9 -6.15 -9.34 14.92
N CYS A 10 -7.34 -9.90 14.65
CA CYS A 10 -7.50 -10.97 13.68
C CYS A 10 -7.56 -10.47 12.22
N PHE A 11 -7.72 -9.17 11.98
CA PHE A 11 -7.85 -8.61 10.63
C PHE A 11 -6.47 -8.22 10.07
N ASN A 12 -6.12 -8.77 8.91
CA ASN A 12 -4.90 -8.43 8.20
C ASN A 12 -5.21 -7.92 6.80
N ILE A 13 -4.47 -6.90 6.34
CA ILE A 13 -4.51 -6.45 4.95
C ILE A 13 -3.47 -7.27 4.19
N PRO A 14 -3.86 -8.02 3.13
CA PRO A 14 -2.96 -8.88 2.37
C PRO A 14 -2.15 -8.05 1.36
N GLN A 15 -1.43 -7.06 1.86
CA GLN A 15 -0.58 -6.18 1.08
C GLN A 15 0.85 -6.27 1.60
N TYR A 16 1.79 -6.48 0.68
CA TYR A 16 3.21 -6.42 0.96
C TYR A 16 3.86 -5.34 0.09
N THR A 17 4.59 -4.42 0.72
CA THR A 17 5.36 -3.39 0.01
C THR A 17 6.81 -3.81 0.00
N ALA A 18 7.21 -4.50 -1.07
CA ALA A 18 8.56 -5.04 -1.19
C ALA A 18 9.62 -3.93 -1.36
N SER A 19 10.82 -4.18 -0.84
CA SER A 19 11.99 -3.36 -1.11
C SER A 19 12.63 -3.70 -2.45
N LEU A 20 13.52 -2.83 -2.92
CA LEU A 20 14.24 -3.02 -4.17
C LEU A 20 15.15 -4.25 -4.10
N GLU A 21 15.80 -4.45 -2.95
CA GLU A 21 16.66 -5.58 -2.66
C GLU A 21 15.89 -6.91 -2.65
N GLU A 22 14.66 -6.91 -2.11
CA GLU A 22 13.80 -8.11 -2.11
C GLU A 22 13.38 -8.51 -3.51
N VAL A 23 12.95 -7.53 -4.33
CA VAL A 23 12.59 -7.80 -5.72
C VAL A 23 13.79 -8.29 -6.51
N GLU A 24 14.97 -7.69 -6.32
CA GLU A 24 16.20 -8.13 -6.97
C GLU A 24 16.57 -9.56 -6.59
N ALA A 25 16.49 -9.91 -5.30
CA ALA A 25 16.77 -11.25 -4.80
C ALA A 25 15.84 -12.29 -5.42
N ILE A 26 14.53 -11.98 -5.51
CA ILE A 26 13.53 -12.88 -6.10
C ILE A 26 13.78 -13.07 -7.60
N VAL A 27 14.07 -12.00 -8.35
CA VAL A 27 14.35 -12.11 -9.79
C VAL A 27 15.62 -12.92 -10.05
N LYS A 28 16.67 -12.71 -9.25
CA LYS A 28 17.91 -13.50 -9.33
C LYS A 28 17.65 -14.99 -9.04
N ALA A 29 16.90 -15.29 -7.99
CA ALA A 29 16.54 -16.66 -7.62
C ALA A 29 15.68 -17.35 -8.69
N ASN A 30 14.82 -16.58 -9.37
CA ASN A 30 13.96 -17.08 -10.45
C ASN A 30 14.76 -17.45 -11.71
N GLY A 31 15.83 -16.72 -12.04
CA GLY A 31 16.78 -17.07 -13.11
C GLY A 31 16.30 -16.89 -14.56
N TYR A 32 15.00 -16.71 -14.81
CA TYR A 32 14.44 -16.57 -16.16
C TYR A 32 14.57 -15.17 -16.76
N PHE A 33 14.92 -14.16 -15.95
CA PHE A 33 14.98 -12.77 -16.38
C PHE A 33 16.35 -12.14 -16.08
N SER A 34 16.75 -11.16 -16.89
CA SER A 34 17.73 -10.14 -16.50
C SER A 34 16.99 -8.88 -16.06
N VAL A 35 17.52 -8.22 -15.04
CA VAL A 35 17.08 -6.89 -14.63
C VAL A 35 17.82 -5.88 -15.50
N GLU A 36 17.09 -5.13 -16.30
CA GLU A 36 17.66 -4.08 -17.17
C GLU A 36 17.62 -2.72 -16.46
N ILE A 37 16.52 -2.43 -15.75
CA ILE A 37 16.34 -1.21 -14.96
C ILE A 37 15.65 -1.60 -13.67
N MET A 38 16.12 -1.04 -12.55
CA MET A 38 15.46 -1.16 -11.26
C MET A 38 15.71 0.12 -10.48
N GLU A 39 14.65 0.88 -10.19
CA GLU A 39 14.78 2.19 -9.56
C GLU A 39 13.57 2.56 -8.70
N ASN A 40 13.82 3.47 -7.75
CA ASN A 40 12.81 4.08 -6.92
C ASN A 40 12.36 5.40 -7.55
N LEU A 41 11.15 5.43 -8.06
CA LEU A 41 10.50 6.63 -8.55
C LEU A 41 9.91 7.41 -7.37
N THR A 42 10.39 8.64 -7.18
CA THR A 42 9.77 9.55 -6.22
C THR A 42 8.66 10.33 -6.89
N GLN A 43 7.47 10.30 -6.30
CA GLN A 43 6.34 11.10 -6.75
C GLN A 43 5.82 11.97 -5.60
N GLU A 44 5.18 13.09 -5.94
CA GLU A 44 4.50 13.91 -4.94
C GLU A 44 3.37 13.12 -4.31
N LYS A 45 3.28 13.17 -2.98
CA LYS A 45 2.15 12.57 -2.26
C LYS A 45 0.87 13.29 -2.67
N PRO A 46 -0.18 12.56 -3.05
CA PRO A 46 -1.49 13.15 -3.26
C PRO A 46 -2.00 13.84 -1.99
N PRO A 47 -2.95 14.79 -2.11
CA PRO A 47 -3.61 15.38 -0.96
C PRO A 47 -4.23 14.31 -0.04
N PRO A 48 -4.28 14.51 1.30
CA PRO A 48 -4.83 13.56 2.27
C PRO A 48 -6.20 12.98 1.89
N LYS A 49 -7.09 13.84 1.40
CA LYS A 49 -8.43 13.46 0.92
C LYS A 49 -8.38 12.46 -0.24
N VAL A 50 -7.45 12.64 -1.18
CA VAL A 50 -7.26 11.72 -2.31
C VAL A 50 -6.74 10.37 -1.80
N ILE A 51 -5.79 10.38 -0.86
CA ILE A 51 -5.28 9.15 -0.23
C ILE A 51 -6.43 8.40 0.47
N ALA A 52 -7.26 9.09 1.24
CA ALA A 52 -8.41 8.50 1.94
C ALA A 52 -9.37 7.80 0.96
N PHE A 53 -9.73 8.47 -0.14
CA PHE A 53 -10.57 7.87 -1.18
C PHE A 53 -9.93 6.68 -1.87
N SER A 54 -8.65 6.75 -2.21
CA SER A 54 -7.94 5.63 -2.85
C SER A 54 -7.88 4.40 -1.94
N VAL A 55 -7.59 4.59 -0.65
CA VAL A 55 -7.61 3.50 0.33
C VAL A 55 -9.03 2.93 0.46
N ARG A 56 -10.05 3.78 0.65
CA ARG A 56 -11.45 3.34 0.71
C ARG A 56 -11.84 2.51 -0.49
N SER A 57 -11.55 3.00 -1.69
CA SER A 57 -11.87 2.30 -2.95
C SER A 57 -11.16 0.93 -3.05
N GLY A 58 -9.94 0.81 -2.54
CA GLY A 58 -9.14 -0.42 -2.61
C GLY A 58 -9.51 -1.48 -1.58
N ILE A 59 -9.86 -1.10 -0.35
CA ILE A 59 -10.00 -2.06 0.77
C ILE A 59 -11.35 -2.04 1.49
N GLU A 60 -12.28 -1.13 1.16
CA GLU A 60 -13.60 -1.07 1.82
C GLU A 60 -14.33 -2.41 1.77
N GLY A 61 -14.33 -3.09 0.61
CA GLY A 61 -14.99 -4.39 0.48
C GLY A 61 -14.46 -5.44 1.47
N MET A 62 -13.16 -5.39 1.79
CA MET A 62 -12.53 -6.29 2.76
C MET A 62 -12.91 -5.95 4.20
N ILE A 63 -12.84 -4.66 4.54
CA ILE A 63 -13.19 -4.18 5.88
C ILE A 63 -14.68 -4.43 6.14
N ARG A 64 -15.55 -4.10 5.18
CA ARG A 64 -16.99 -4.36 5.27
C ARG A 64 -17.30 -5.84 5.49
N LYS A 65 -16.61 -6.74 4.78
CA LYS A 65 -16.80 -8.19 4.94
C LYS A 65 -16.46 -8.68 6.35
N HIS A 66 -15.46 -8.08 7.01
CA HIS A 66 -15.01 -8.52 8.33
C HIS A 66 -15.71 -7.80 9.49
N PHE A 67 -15.96 -6.50 9.35
CA PHE A 67 -16.46 -5.64 10.42
C PHE A 67 -17.94 -5.24 10.28
N GLY A 68 -18.54 -5.43 9.10
CA GLY A 68 -19.90 -4.99 8.79
C GLY A 68 -19.95 -3.62 8.09
N ASP A 69 -21.12 -3.26 7.57
CA ASP A 69 -21.34 -2.03 6.79
C ASP A 69 -21.51 -0.79 7.68
N GLU A 70 -22.05 -0.99 8.88
CA GLU A 70 -22.49 0.07 9.81
C GLU A 70 -21.38 1.06 10.20
N ILE A 71 -20.11 0.65 10.14
CA ILE A 71 -18.97 1.48 10.56
C ILE A 71 -18.22 2.14 9.39
N MET A 72 -18.58 1.86 8.14
CA MET A 72 -17.71 2.20 6.99
C MET A 72 -17.50 3.71 6.86
N ASP A 73 -18.57 4.49 6.93
CA ASP A 73 -18.48 5.95 6.78
C ASP A 73 -17.70 6.58 7.95
N GLU A 74 -18.03 6.22 9.19
CA GLU A 74 -17.32 6.75 10.37
C GLU A 74 -15.83 6.38 10.36
N LEU A 75 -15.50 5.15 9.95
CA LEU A 75 -14.12 4.68 9.85
C LEU A 75 -13.32 5.50 8.84
N PHE A 76 -13.84 5.68 7.62
CA PHE A 76 -13.11 6.40 6.57
C PHE A 76 -13.08 7.92 6.79
N ASP A 77 -14.09 8.48 7.45
CA ASP A 77 -14.05 9.88 7.91
C ASP A 77 -12.99 10.10 8.98
N SER A 78 -12.91 9.20 9.97
CA SER A 78 -11.86 9.22 11.00
C SER A 78 -10.47 9.04 10.40
N PHE A 79 -10.33 8.13 9.43
CA PHE A 79 -9.10 7.93 8.68
C PHE A 79 -8.67 9.20 7.92
N GLY A 80 -9.59 9.86 7.23
CA GLY A 80 -9.34 11.12 6.52
C GLY A 80 -8.82 12.21 7.46
N LYS A 81 -9.48 12.41 8.61
CA LYS A 81 -9.05 13.38 9.64
C LYS A 81 -7.64 13.09 10.15
N LYS A 82 -7.34 11.82 10.45
CA LYS A 82 -5.99 11.40 10.89
C LYS A 82 -4.93 11.66 9.82
N LEU A 83 -5.25 11.50 8.54
CA LEU A 83 -4.32 11.81 7.45
C LEU A 83 -4.03 13.32 7.36
N GLU A 84 -5.04 14.17 7.54
CA GLU A 84 -4.89 15.63 7.55
C GLU A 84 -4.03 16.10 8.72
N GLU A 85 -4.28 15.59 9.93
CA GLU A 85 -3.48 15.84 11.12
C GLU A 85 -2.01 15.41 10.90
N SER A 86 -1.79 14.21 10.34
CA SER A 86 -0.45 13.68 10.10
C SER A 86 0.36 14.46 9.07
N SER A 87 -0.32 15.15 8.15
CA SER A 87 0.28 15.97 7.09
C SER A 87 0.68 17.35 7.57
N SER A 88 0.14 17.79 8.71
CA SER A 88 0.52 19.04 9.39
C SER A 88 1.88 18.93 10.08
N VAL A 89 2.39 17.71 10.29
CA VAL A 89 3.75 17.44 10.77
C VAL A 89 4.72 17.44 9.58
N PRO A 90 5.87 18.13 9.64
CA PRO A 90 6.86 18.10 8.57
C PRO A 90 7.36 16.68 8.32
N LYS A 91 6.90 16.07 7.21
CA LYS A 91 7.33 14.75 6.74
C LYS A 91 7.76 14.84 5.29
N SER A 92 8.48 13.82 4.82
CA SER A 92 8.72 13.61 3.40
C SER A 92 7.38 13.66 2.64
N LYS A 93 7.27 14.63 1.72
CA LYS A 93 6.16 14.77 0.77
C LYS A 93 6.26 13.81 -0.41
N LYS A 94 7.25 12.92 -0.43
CA LYS A 94 7.50 11.98 -1.53
C LYS A 94 7.00 10.59 -1.14
N SER A 95 6.21 9.96 -2.02
CA SER A 95 6.03 8.51 -1.99
C SER A 95 7.05 7.87 -2.93
N ILE A 96 7.39 6.62 -2.63
CA ILE A 96 8.34 5.84 -3.41
C ILE A 96 7.53 4.75 -4.13
N SER A 97 7.72 4.64 -5.43
CA SER A 97 7.24 3.53 -6.24
C SER A 97 8.42 2.83 -6.88
N LEU A 98 8.42 1.52 -6.86
CA LEU A 98 9.46 0.71 -7.48
C LEU A 98 9.12 0.47 -8.95
N PHE A 99 10.04 0.83 -9.84
CA PHE A 99 9.97 0.52 -11.27
C PHE A 99 11.02 -0.53 -11.62
N VAL A 100 10.60 -1.57 -12.34
CA VAL A 100 11.48 -2.66 -12.77
C VAL A 100 11.22 -2.99 -14.23
N LEU A 101 12.28 -2.96 -15.02
CA LEU A 101 12.30 -3.47 -16.39
C LEU A 101 13.03 -4.80 -16.42
N LEU A 102 12.32 -5.85 -16.83
CA LEU A 102 12.86 -7.19 -16.97
C LEU A 102 12.95 -7.58 -18.44
N LYS A 103 14.03 -8.28 -18.80
CA LYS A 103 14.19 -8.92 -20.10
C LYS A 103 14.25 -10.43 -19.92
N SER A 104 13.44 -11.16 -20.67
CA SER A 104 13.48 -12.62 -20.65
C SER A 104 14.83 -13.10 -21.18
N ARG A 105 15.43 -14.06 -20.48
CA ARG A 105 16.52 -14.86 -21.02
C ARG A 105 15.88 -15.92 -21.90
N ALA A 106 16.22 -15.95 -23.19
CA ALA A 106 15.82 -17.06 -24.04
C ALA A 106 16.43 -18.34 -23.44
N THR A 107 15.58 -19.31 -23.11
CA THR A 107 16.01 -20.68 -22.88
C THR A 107 16.46 -21.25 -24.21
N GLU A 108 17.75 -21.55 -24.37
CA GLU A 108 18.19 -22.55 -25.35
C GLU A 108 17.63 -23.93 -25.00
#